data_AF-M7Z4G9-F1
#
_entry.id   AF-M7Z4G9-F1
#
_cell.length_a   1.000
_cell.length_b   1.000
_cell.length_c   1.000
_cell.angle_alpha   90.00
_cell.angle_beta   90.00
_cell.angle_gamma   90.00
#
_symmetry.space_group_name_H-M   'P 1'
#
loop_
_entity.id
_entity.type
_entity.pdbx_description
1 polymer ?
#
loop_
_entity_poly.entity_id
_entity_poly.type
_entity_poly.pdbx_seq_one_letter_code
_entity_poly.pdbx_strand_id
1 'polypeptide(L)'
;MALVASLCIGATTLDEYRKHIEKDPALERRFQPVKVPEPTVDETIQILRGLRERYELHHKLQYTDDALVAAAKLSYQYISDRFLPDKAIDLIDEAGSRVRLRHAQLPDEAKELDKELRQVTKDKNEAVRGQDFEKNFF
;
A
#
# COMPACT_ATOMS: atom_id res chain seq x y z
N MET A 1 -10.88 48.45 -2.48
CA MET A 1 -10.91 47.38 -1.47
C MET A 1 -10.97 46.06 -2.23
N ALA A 2 -9.83 45.40 -2.41
CA ALA A 2 -9.75 44.18 -3.21
C ALA A 2 -10.33 43.01 -2.40
N LEU A 3 -11.44 42.44 -2.88
CA LEU A 3 -11.97 41.17 -2.39
C LEU A 3 -11.03 40.07 -2.88
N VAL A 4 -10.14 39.60 -2.02
CA VAL A 4 -9.45 38.32 -2.22
C VAL A 4 -10.49 37.23 -1.98
N ALA A 5 -11.05 36.68 -3.05
CA ALA A 5 -11.92 35.52 -3.00
C ALA A 5 -11.05 34.26 -2.93
N SER A 6 -10.80 33.75 -1.73
CA SER A 6 -10.17 32.44 -1.56
C SER A 6 -11.18 31.35 -1.88
N LEU A 7 -11.02 30.71 -3.03
CA LEU A 7 -11.74 29.50 -3.41
C LEU A 7 -11.03 28.29 -2.82
N CYS A 8 -11.75 27.41 -2.12
CA CYS A 8 -11.21 26.17 -1.59
C CYS A 8 -12.22 25.02 -1.73
N ILE A 9 -11.69 23.79 -1.73
CA ILE A 9 -12.47 22.55 -1.67
C ILE A 9 -12.09 21.86 -0.37
N GLY A 10 -13.09 21.54 0.46
CA GLY A 10 -12.92 20.78 1.69
C GLY A 10 -13.40 19.35 1.52
N ALA A 11 -12.68 18.40 2.12
CA ALA A 11 -13.12 17.02 2.28
C ALA A 11 -13.30 16.74 3.78
N THR A 12 -14.47 16.26 4.18
CA THR A 12 -14.82 16.04 5.58
C THR A 12 -15.91 14.98 5.70
N THR A 13 -16.07 14.42 6.89
CA THR A 13 -17.22 13.56 7.19
C THR A 13 -18.50 14.37 7.40
N LEU A 14 -19.65 13.73 7.27
CA LEU A 14 -20.95 14.37 7.55
C LEU A 14 -21.02 14.92 8.99
N ASP A 15 -20.43 14.20 9.94
CA ASP A 15 -20.45 14.59 11.35
C ASP A 15 -19.56 15.78 11.65
N GLU A 16 -18.38 15.85 11.04
CA GLU A 16 -17.50 17.01 11.15
C GLU A 16 -18.09 18.25 10.46
N TYR A 17 -18.70 18.09 9.28
CA TYR A 17 -19.41 19.17 8.60
C TYR A 17 -20.49 19.78 9.51
N ARG A 18 -21.34 18.94 10.11
CA ARG A 18 -22.38 19.35 11.06
C ARG A 18 -21.82 20.04 12.30
N LYS A 19 -20.68 19.57 12.81
CA LYS A 19 -20.08 20.11 14.04
C LYS A 19 -19.40 21.45 13.83
N HIS A 20 -18.77 21.66 12.68
CA HIS A 20 -17.82 22.76 12.49
C HIS A 20 -18.19 23.76 11.37
N ILE A 21 -18.92 23.33 10.34
CA ILE A 21 -19.26 24.19 9.20
C ILE A 21 -20.70 24.69 9.32
N GLU A 22 -21.65 23.77 9.51
CA GLU A 22 -23.08 24.08 9.58
C GLU A 22 -23.43 24.98 10.78
N LYS A 23 -22.62 24.93 11.85
CA LYS A 23 -22.81 25.80 13.03
C LYS A 23 -22.24 27.21 12.88
N ASP A 24 -21.41 27.47 11.88
CA ASP A 24 -20.80 28.78 11.64
C ASP A 24 -21.55 29.50 10.49
N PRO A 25 -22.34 30.56 10.78
CA PRO A 25 -23.13 31.25 9.77
C PRO A 25 -22.30 31.87 8.63
N ALA A 26 -21.03 32.19 8.88
CA ALA A 26 -20.16 32.76 7.86
C ALA A 26 -19.63 31.69 6.90
N LEU A 27 -19.41 30.47 7.38
CA LEU A 27 -18.97 29.32 6.58
C LEU A 27 -20.16 28.67 5.84
N GLU A 28 -21.29 28.48 6.52
CA GLU A 28 -22.49 27.88 5.95
C GLU A 28 -22.95 28.61 4.67
N ARG A 29 -22.92 29.96 4.67
CA ARG A 29 -23.28 30.76 3.48
C ARG A 29 -22.23 30.74 2.36
N ARG A 30 -21.01 30.26 2.62
CA ARG A 30 -19.89 30.22 1.67
C ARG A 30 -19.65 28.84 1.08
N PHE A 31 -19.97 27.79 1.82
CA PHE A 31 -19.76 26.41 1.41
C PHE A 31 -21.05 25.76 0.94
N GLN A 32 -21.03 25.27 -0.29
CA GLN A 32 -22.08 24.38 -0.79
C GLN A 32 -21.66 22.93 -0.54
N PRO A 33 -22.38 22.14 0.28
CA PRO A 33 -22.08 20.74 0.46
C PRO A 33 -22.45 19.94 -0.80
N VAL A 34 -21.56 19.04 -1.21
CA VAL A 34 -21.79 18.04 -2.25
C VAL A 34 -21.53 16.67 -1.63
N LYS A 35 -22.55 15.81 -1.60
CA LYS A 35 -22.41 14.45 -1.07
C LYS A 35 -21.69 13.59 -2.11
N VAL A 36 -20.58 12.99 -1.72
CA VAL A 36 -19.86 12.02 -2.54
C VAL A 36 -20.36 10.62 -2.16
N PRO A 37 -21.05 9.90 -3.04
CA PRO A 37 -21.46 8.52 -2.76
C PRO A 37 -20.25 7.58 -2.87
N GLU A 38 -20.33 6.45 -2.17
CA GLU A 38 -19.45 5.31 -2.44
C GLU A 38 -19.64 4.86 -3.90
N PRO A 39 -18.56 4.62 -4.67
CA PRO A 39 -18.68 4.11 -6.03
C PRO A 39 -19.32 2.73 -6.06
N THR A 40 -19.99 2.42 -7.15
CA THR A 40 -20.46 1.06 -7.43
C THR A 40 -19.28 0.10 -7.62
N VAL A 41 -19.56 -1.20 -7.56
CA VAL A 41 -18.56 -2.24 -7.83
C VAL A 41 -17.98 -2.08 -9.24
N ASP A 42 -18.82 -1.79 -10.24
CA ASP A 42 -18.38 -1.62 -11.62
C ASP A 42 -17.51 -0.38 -11.82
N GLU A 43 -17.87 0.75 -11.19
CA GLU A 43 -17.03 1.95 -11.19
C GLU A 43 -15.69 1.69 -10.49
N THR A 44 -15.70 0.93 -9.39
CA THR A 44 -14.47 0.52 -8.70
C THR A 44 -13.57 -0.31 -9.61
N ILE A 45 -14.12 -1.25 -10.38
CA ILE A 45 -13.35 -2.04 -11.35
C ILE A 45 -12.66 -1.13 -12.36
N GLN A 46 -13.35 -0.09 -12.86
CA GLN A 46 -12.75 0.88 -13.78
C GLN A 46 -11.66 1.72 -13.10
N ILE A 47 -11.86 2.13 -11.86
CA ILE A 47 -10.84 2.83 -11.06
C ILE A 47 -9.60 1.95 -10.91
N LEU A 48 -9.76 0.68 -10.54
CA LEU A 48 -8.67 -0.29 -10.41
C LEU A 48 -7.93 -0.49 -11.73
N ARG A 49 -8.65 -0.59 -12.86
CA ARG A 49 -8.04 -0.68 -14.19
C ARG A 49 -7.22 0.57 -14.52
N GLY A 50 -7.71 1.76 -14.18
CA GLY A 50 -6.99 3.02 -14.35
C GLY A 50 -5.73 3.13 -13.47
N LEU A 51 -5.74 2.50 -12.29
CA LEU A 51 -4.58 2.46 -11.38
C LEU A 51 -3.59 1.33 -11.69
N ARG A 52 -4.00 0.33 -12.49
CA ARG A 52 -3.27 -0.92 -12.73
C ARG A 52 -1.81 -0.70 -13.08
N GLU A 53 -1.52 0.10 -14.11
CA GLU A 53 -0.14 0.31 -14.60
C GLU A 53 0.78 0.82 -13.48
N ARG A 54 0.30 1.74 -12.65
CA ARG A 54 1.07 2.32 -11.55
C ARG A 54 1.42 1.26 -10.50
N TYR A 55 0.48 0.38 -10.16
CA TYR A 55 0.69 -0.69 -9.18
C TYR A 55 1.54 -1.82 -9.73
N GLU A 56 1.37 -2.18 -11.01
CA GLU A 56 2.23 -3.17 -11.69
C GLU A 56 3.69 -2.73 -11.68
N LEU A 57 3.96 -1.46 -12.00
CA LEU A 57 5.30 -0.87 -11.91
C LEU A 57 5.84 -0.87 -10.48
N HIS A 58 5.01 -0.52 -9.50
CA HIS A 58 5.42 -0.49 -8.10
C HIS A 58 5.78 -1.89 -7.57
N HIS A 59 4.97 -2.89 -7.88
CA HIS A 59 5.15 -4.26 -7.38
C HIS A 59 6.00 -5.16 -8.27
N LYS A 60 6.35 -4.70 -9.49
CA LYS A 60 7.10 -5.48 -10.48
C LYS A 60 6.41 -6.80 -10.83
N LEU A 61 5.09 -6.76 -11.00
CA LEU A 61 4.26 -7.90 -11.40
C LEU A 61 3.09 -7.41 -12.24
N GLN A 62 2.33 -8.35 -12.81
CA GLN A 62 1.11 -8.04 -13.55
C GLN A 62 -0.13 -8.52 -12.78
N TYR A 63 -1.19 -7.72 -12.80
CA TYR A 63 -2.49 -8.09 -12.24
C TYR A 63 -3.42 -8.55 -13.36
N THR A 64 -4.07 -9.71 -13.22
CA THR A 64 -5.07 -10.13 -14.19
C THR A 64 -6.35 -9.29 -14.04
N ASP A 65 -7.15 -9.19 -15.11
CA ASP A 65 -8.44 -8.50 -15.04
C ASP A 65 -9.37 -9.17 -14.01
N ASP A 66 -9.37 -10.50 -13.97
CA ASP A 66 -10.11 -11.28 -12.97
C ASP A 66 -9.70 -10.95 -11.54
N ALA A 67 -8.42 -10.66 -11.28
CA ALA A 67 -7.95 -10.26 -9.95
C ALA A 67 -8.52 -8.89 -9.54
N LEU A 68 -8.60 -7.92 -10.47
CA LEU A 68 -9.20 -6.62 -10.20
C LEU A 68 -10.70 -6.74 -9.93
N VAL A 69 -11.40 -7.55 -10.74
CA VAL A 69 -12.83 -7.84 -10.56
C VAL A 69 -13.08 -8.52 -9.21
N ALA A 70 -12.26 -9.51 -8.86
CA ALA A 70 -12.36 -10.21 -7.58
C ALA A 70 -12.11 -9.28 -6.40
N ALA A 71 -11.08 -8.41 -6.46
CA ALA A 71 -10.80 -7.45 -5.40
C ALA A 71 -11.98 -6.51 -5.15
N ALA A 72 -12.61 -5.98 -6.20
CA ALA A 72 -13.79 -5.13 -6.07
C ALA A 72 -15.00 -5.88 -5.48
N LYS A 73 -15.33 -7.06 -6.02
CA LYS A 73 -16.51 -7.83 -5.59
C LYS A 73 -16.37 -8.37 -4.17
N LEU A 74 -15.23 -8.97 -3.86
CA LEU A 74 -15.01 -9.61 -2.56
C LEU A 74 -14.86 -8.58 -1.44
N SER A 75 -14.16 -7.47 -1.69
CA SER A 75 -14.10 -6.38 -0.70
C SER A 75 -15.47 -5.77 -0.45
N TYR A 76 -16.30 -5.59 -1.49
CA TYR A 76 -17.68 -5.14 -1.33
C TYR A 76 -18.50 -6.10 -0.46
N GLN A 77 -18.40 -7.41 -0.71
CA GLN A 77 -19.21 -8.42 -0.05
C GLN A 77 -18.78 -8.72 1.40
N TYR A 78 -17.48 -8.72 1.67
CA TYR A 78 -16.92 -9.25 2.93
C TYR A 78 -16.27 -8.20 3.84
N ILE A 79 -16.00 -6.99 3.34
CA ILE A 79 -15.41 -5.89 4.13
C ILE A 79 -16.44 -4.77 4.23
N SER A 80 -17.21 -4.76 5.33
CA SER A 80 -18.37 -3.87 5.51
C SER A 80 -18.07 -2.57 6.26
N ASP A 81 -16.93 -2.48 6.94
CA ASP A 81 -16.50 -1.33 7.76
C ASP A 81 -15.73 -0.27 6.96
N ARG A 82 -15.55 -0.48 5.66
CA ARG A 82 -14.84 0.42 4.75
C ARG A 82 -15.61 0.60 3.44
N PHE A 83 -15.30 1.70 2.76
CA PHE A 83 -15.95 2.09 1.51
C PHE A 83 -15.07 1.74 0.31
N LEU A 84 -15.72 1.39 -0.80
CA LEU A 84 -15.10 1.42 -2.12
C LEU A 84 -14.67 2.86 -2.48
N PRO A 85 -13.63 3.03 -3.32
CA PRO A 85 -12.79 2.00 -3.92
C PRO A 85 -11.61 1.59 -3.01
N ASP A 86 -11.40 2.30 -1.90
CA ASP A 86 -10.26 2.21 -1.00
C ASP A 86 -9.98 0.78 -0.52
N LYS A 87 -11.00 0.09 0.02
CA LYS A 87 -10.86 -1.31 0.45
C LYS A 87 -10.45 -2.29 -0.66
N ALA A 88 -10.79 -2.03 -1.92
CA ALA A 88 -10.41 -2.88 -3.04
C ALA A 88 -8.97 -2.60 -3.48
N ILE A 89 -8.55 -1.33 -3.43
CA ILE A 89 -7.17 -0.90 -3.71
C ILE A 89 -6.23 -1.54 -2.69
N ASP A 90 -6.59 -1.53 -1.40
CA ASP A 90 -5.79 -2.16 -0.34
C ASP A 90 -5.56 -3.65 -0.60
N LEU A 91 -6.59 -4.41 -1.01
CA LEU A 91 -6.43 -5.82 -1.34
C LEU A 91 -5.42 -6.04 -2.49
N ILE A 92 -5.47 -5.18 -3.52
CA ILE A 92 -4.53 -5.22 -4.65
C ILE A 92 -3.11 -4.88 -4.18
N ASP A 93 -2.97 -3.90 -3.30
CA ASP A 93 -1.69 -3.44 -2.77
C ASP A 93 -1.01 -4.52 -1.92
N GLU A 94 -1.73 -5.03 -0.92
CA GLU A 94 -1.26 -6.09 -0.03
C GLU A 94 -0.92 -7.37 -0.80
N ALA A 95 -1.77 -7.79 -1.74
CA ALA A 95 -1.52 -8.96 -2.56
C ALA A 95 -0.27 -8.78 -3.42
N GLY A 96 -0.10 -7.60 -4.02
CA GLY A 96 1.06 -7.29 -4.85
C GLY A 96 2.36 -7.32 -4.07
N SER A 97 2.38 -6.62 -2.93
CA SER A 97 3.50 -6.63 -1.99
C SER A 97 3.83 -8.04 -1.50
N ARG A 98 2.83 -8.84 -1.17
CA ARG A 98 3.01 -10.23 -0.71
C ARG A 98 3.62 -11.13 -1.78
N VAL A 99 3.17 -11.04 -3.04
CA VAL A 99 3.72 -11.83 -4.15
C VAL A 99 5.16 -11.41 -4.43
N ARG A 100 5.44 -10.12 -4.48
CA ARG A 100 6.81 -9.59 -4.67
C ARG A 100 7.76 -10.09 -3.59
N LEU A 101 7.34 -10.06 -2.32
CA LEU A 101 8.15 -10.55 -1.20
C LEU A 101 8.45 -12.05 -1.31
N ARG A 102 7.49 -12.86 -1.76
CA ARG A 102 7.70 -14.30 -1.99
C ARG A 102 8.74 -14.56 -3.08
N HIS A 103 8.69 -13.81 -4.18
CA HIS A 103 9.67 -13.95 -5.27
C HIS A 103 11.08 -13.43 -4.92
N ALA A 104 11.20 -12.55 -3.93
CA ALA A 104 12.49 -12.09 -3.43
C ALA A 104 13.20 -13.12 -2.54
N GLN A 105 12.52 -14.19 -2.10
CA GLN A 105 13.12 -15.22 -1.26
C GLN A 105 13.85 -16.26 -2.11
N LEU A 106 15.00 -16.71 -1.60
CA LEU A 106 15.69 -17.89 -2.12
C LEU A 106 14.76 -19.11 -2.03
N PRO A 107 14.77 -20.03 -3.01
CA PRO A 107 14.17 -21.35 -2.88
C PRO A 107 14.64 -22.03 -1.59
N ASP A 108 13.80 -22.88 -0.99
CA ASP A 108 14.14 -23.47 0.31
C ASP A 108 15.41 -24.35 0.24
N GLU A 109 15.67 -25.04 -0.88
CA GLU A 109 16.93 -25.76 -1.09
C GLU A 109 18.14 -24.80 -1.11
N ALA A 110 17.96 -23.61 -1.69
CA ALA A 110 19.00 -22.58 -1.75
C ALA A 110 19.19 -21.85 -0.40
N LYS A 111 18.18 -21.82 0.47
CA LYS A 111 18.31 -21.27 1.83
C LYS A 111 19.21 -22.13 2.72
N GLU A 112 19.10 -23.46 2.65
CA GLU A 112 19.99 -24.35 3.41
C GLU A 112 21.44 -24.24 2.91
N LEU A 113 21.64 -24.21 1.59
CA LEU A 113 22.96 -23.95 0.99
C LEU A 113 23.55 -22.59 1.40
N ASP A 114 22.75 -21.52 1.42
CA ASP A 114 23.19 -20.19 1.88
C ASP A 114 23.57 -20.21 3.37
N LYS A 115 22.84 -20.98 4.19
CA LYS A 115 23.14 -21.16 5.61
C LYS A 115 24.45 -21.91 5.83
N GLU A 116 24.67 -23.01 5.09
CA GLU A 116 25.94 -23.73 5.10
C GLU A 116 27.10 -22.83 4.65
N LEU A 117 26.93 -22.09 3.55
CA LEU A 117 27.94 -21.18 3.02
C LEU A 117 28.31 -20.09 4.05
N ARG A 118 27.32 -19.53 4.75
CA ARG A 118 27.54 -18.55 5.81
C ARG A 118 28.33 -19.15 6.98
N GLN A 119 28.01 -20.38 7.38
CA GLN A 119 28.73 -21.08 8.44
C GLN A 119 30.20 -21.32 8.03
N VAL A 120 30.44 -21.89 6.84
CA VAL A 120 31.79 -22.13 6.33
C VAL A 120 32.59 -20.84 6.21
N THR A 121 31.95 -19.75 5.75
CA THR A 121 32.60 -18.44 5.63
C THR A 121 32.97 -17.87 7.00
N LYS A 122 32.10 -18.04 8.01
CA LYS A 122 32.37 -17.64 9.39
C LYS A 122 33.56 -18.43 9.96
N ASP A 123 33.54 -19.74 9.83
CA ASP A 123 34.60 -20.63 10.32
C ASP A 123 35.94 -20.31 9.65
N LYS A 124 35.94 -20.05 8.34
CA LYS A 124 37.13 -19.60 7.61
C LYS A 124 37.69 -18.29 8.19
N ASN A 125 36.83 -17.31 8.42
CA ASN A 125 37.25 -16.00 8.92
C ASN A 125 37.78 -16.08 10.37
N GLU A 126 37.20 -16.96 11.21
CA GLU A 126 37.70 -17.23 12.55
C GLU A 126 39.06 -17.93 12.51
N ALA A 127 39.24 -18.92 11.64
CA ALA A 127 40.53 -19.61 11.45
C ALA A 127 41.63 -18.66 10.95
N VAL A 128 41.32 -17.76 10.01
CA VAL A 128 42.27 -16.73 9.54
C VAL A 128 42.67 -15.80 10.68
N ARG A 129 41.70 -15.31 11.48
CA ARG A 129 42.01 -14.50 12.67
C ARG A 129 42.87 -15.26 13.67
N GLY A 130 42.57 -16.53 13.94
CA GLY A 130 43.37 -17.38 14.82
C GLY A 130 44.81 -17.55 14.35
N GLN A 131 45.02 -17.76 13.05
CA GLN A 131 46.38 -17.84 12.46
C GLN A 131 47.14 -16.51 12.51
N ASP A 132 46.45 -15.37 12.40
CA ASP A 132 47.06 -14.05 12.57
C ASP A 132 47.46 -13.78 14.04
N PHE A 133 46.75 -14.35 15.01
CA PHE A 133 47.16 -14.30 16.43
C PHE A 133 48.40 -15.15 16.69
N GLU A 134 48.52 -16.35 16.12
CA GLU A 134 49.71 -17.19 16.31
C GLU A 134 50.99 -16.62 15.66
N LYS A 135 50.87 -15.83 14.59
CA LYS A 135 52.03 -15.18 13.94
C LYS A 135 52.55 -13.93 14.63
N ASN A 136 51.75 -13.28 15.49
CA ASN A 136 52.11 -12.02 16.15
C ASN A 136 52.74 -12.18 17.55
N PHE A 137 53.15 -13.40 17.93
CA PHE A 137 53.78 -13.70 19.24
C PHE A 137 55.30 -13.96 19.19
N PHE A 138 56.01 -13.44 18.17
CA PHE A 138 57.49 -13.46 18.12
C PHE A 138 58.08 -12.07 17.94
#